data_AF-A0A246FQV7-F1
#
_entry.id   AF-A0A246FQV7-F1
#
_cell.length_a   1.000
_cell.length_b   1.000
_cell.length_c   1.000
_cell.angle_alpha   90.00
_cell.angle_beta   90.00
_cell.angle_gamma   90.00
#
_symmetry.space_group_name_H-M   'P 1'
#
loop_
_entity.id
_entity.type
_entity.pdbx_description
1 polymer ?
#
loop_
_entity_poly.entity_id
_entity_poly.type
_entity_poly.pdbx_seq_one_letter_code
_entity_poly.pdbx_strand_id
1 'polypeptide(L)'
;MGANGNQLRGRFSWTVDCRAVDKPLYEFEFRTASSSCGEEQAVSIVVPIQIDYSNAPPALTTTFPPLVSTDSVTVIRLPLGGIYEAALSGLDTDNDPLALMAEGRGFELAAAGMSFVPRNGTGTATATFRWVADCQAVRPEALSVVFTLRETTCRPQPRRRVVRFEVMAPEERPFQPVNIITPNGDSRNDVFTLDNTKSNLPPDFCDFRFANLQIFTRWGNRIYQTTNRTFSWDGGGQPAGAYFYLIEFTNGKKYRGAVTIAR
;
A
#
# COMPACT_ATOMS: atom_id res chain seq x y z
N MET A 1 44.78 -0.10 -46.34
CA MET A 1 45.29 -1.41 -46.79
C MET A 1 46.64 -1.18 -47.43
N GLY A 2 47.74 -1.60 -46.80
CA GLY A 2 49.07 -1.61 -47.42
C GLY A 2 49.35 -3.02 -47.89
N ALA A 3 49.31 -3.25 -49.21
CA ALA A 3 49.65 -4.53 -49.81
C ALA A 3 51.17 -4.58 -50.04
N ASN A 4 51.87 -5.24 -49.12
CA ASN A 4 53.18 -5.84 -49.41
C ASN A 4 53.01 -7.34 -49.17
N GLY A 5 52.95 -8.12 -50.25
CA GLY A 5 52.77 -9.57 -50.24
C GLY A 5 51.31 -10.04 -50.44
N ASN A 6 51.15 -11.27 -50.95
CA ASN A 6 49.89 -11.97 -51.26
C ASN A 6 49.00 -12.29 -50.03
N GLN A 7 48.96 -11.41 -49.03
CA GLN A 7 48.24 -11.61 -47.78
C GLN A 7 47.20 -10.49 -47.57
N LEU A 8 45.93 -10.88 -47.46
CA LEU A 8 44.87 -10.01 -46.96
C LEU A 8 44.68 -10.27 -45.46
N ARG A 9 44.58 -9.20 -44.66
CA ARG A 9 44.30 -9.27 -43.23
C ARG A 9 43.02 -8.50 -42.93
N GLY A 10 42.12 -9.13 -42.18
CA GLY A 10 40.91 -8.52 -41.64
C GLY A 10 40.87 -8.65 -40.12
N ARG A 11 40.10 -7.79 -39.45
CA ARG A 11 39.83 -7.89 -38.02
C ARG A 11 38.33 -8.09 -37.83
N PHE A 12 37.97 -9.13 -37.10
CA PHE A 12 36.61 -9.35 -36.61
C PHE A 12 36.51 -8.87 -35.16
N SER A 13 35.41 -8.19 -34.83
CA SER A 13 35.08 -7.80 -33.47
C SER A 13 33.57 -7.90 -33.29
N TRP A 14 33.15 -8.59 -32.24
CA TRP A 14 31.75 -8.71 -31.86
C TRP A 14 31.62 -8.38 -30.37
N THR A 15 30.69 -7.49 -30.06
CA THR A 15 30.31 -7.18 -28.68
C THR A 15 29.14 -8.06 -28.30
N VAL A 16 29.35 -8.95 -27.34
CA VAL A 16 28.29 -9.79 -26.78
C VAL A 16 27.36 -8.91 -25.95
N ASP A 17 26.06 -8.90 -26.28
CA ASP A 17 25.02 -8.19 -25.54
C ASP A 17 23.89 -9.14 -25.10
N CYS A 18 22.90 -8.64 -24.36
CA CYS A 18 21.82 -9.46 -23.81
C CYS A 18 20.87 -10.11 -24.84
N ARG A 19 21.03 -9.84 -26.14
CA ARG A 19 20.34 -10.58 -27.22
C ARG A 19 21.11 -11.86 -27.56
N ALA A 20 22.41 -11.89 -27.28
CA ALA A 20 23.26 -13.04 -27.56
C ALA A 20 22.99 -14.21 -26.61
N VAL A 21 22.61 -13.93 -25.36
CA VAL A 21 22.51 -14.95 -24.28
C VAL A 21 21.38 -15.97 -24.46
N ASP A 22 20.46 -15.79 -25.42
CA ASP A 22 19.42 -16.79 -25.73
C ASP A 22 19.93 -17.99 -26.53
N LYS A 23 21.13 -17.87 -27.13
CA LYS A 23 21.76 -18.97 -27.85
C LYS A 23 23.09 -19.30 -27.20
N PRO A 24 23.33 -20.58 -26.88
CA PRO A 24 24.59 -20.99 -26.27
C PRO A 24 25.76 -20.94 -27.25
N LEU A 25 25.50 -20.91 -28.56
CA LEU A 25 26.53 -21.00 -29.60
C LEU A 25 26.19 -20.11 -30.80
N TYR A 26 27.19 -19.37 -31.28
CA TYR A 26 27.17 -18.62 -32.53
C TYR A 26 28.29 -19.09 -33.43
N GLU A 27 27.97 -19.43 -34.68
CA GLU A 27 28.96 -19.84 -35.67
C GLU A 27 29.20 -18.69 -36.65
N PHE A 28 30.45 -18.25 -36.75
CA PHE A 28 30.88 -17.23 -37.70
C PHE A 28 31.68 -17.87 -38.82
N GLU A 29 31.15 -17.83 -40.04
CA GLU A 29 31.85 -18.31 -41.23
C GLU A 29 32.70 -17.20 -41.85
N PHE A 30 34.00 -17.47 -42.01
CA PHE A 30 34.94 -16.61 -42.72
C PHE A 30 35.34 -17.28 -44.02
N ARG A 31 34.87 -16.74 -45.15
CA ARG A 31 35.14 -17.26 -46.49
C ARG A 31 36.19 -16.40 -47.18
N THR A 32 37.26 -17.03 -47.67
CA THR A 32 38.19 -16.43 -48.62
C THR A 32 37.90 -17.01 -50.00
N ALA A 33 37.91 -16.17 -51.04
CA ALA A 33 37.71 -16.61 -52.41
C ALA A 33 38.76 -15.98 -53.32
N SER A 34 39.20 -16.73 -54.31
CA SER A 34 40.09 -16.27 -55.37
C SER A 34 39.58 -16.78 -56.71
N SER A 35 39.72 -15.99 -57.77
CA SER A 35 39.38 -16.40 -59.12
C SER A 35 40.67 -16.57 -59.93
N SER A 36 40.93 -17.78 -60.40
CA SER A 36 42.07 -18.08 -61.28
C SER A 36 41.56 -18.80 -62.53
N CYS A 37 41.95 -18.34 -63.71
CA CYS A 37 41.57 -18.95 -65.00
C CYS A 37 40.05 -19.16 -65.22
N GLY A 38 39.22 -18.27 -64.69
CA GLY A 38 37.76 -18.35 -64.86
C GLY A 38 37.04 -19.27 -63.86
N GLU A 39 37.77 -19.94 -62.96
CA GLU A 39 37.21 -20.75 -61.88
C GLU A 39 37.34 -20.03 -60.53
N GLU A 40 36.26 -20.05 -59.74
CA GLU A 40 36.23 -19.52 -58.38
C GLU A 40 36.63 -20.62 -57.39
N GLN A 41 37.71 -20.39 -56.64
CA GLN A 41 38.14 -21.26 -55.54
C GLN A 41 37.89 -20.53 -54.23
N ALA A 42 37.18 -21.16 -53.29
CA ALA A 42 36.91 -20.61 -51.99
C ALA A 42 37.20 -21.60 -50.86
N VAL A 43 37.69 -21.07 -49.74
CA VAL A 43 37.91 -21.82 -48.49
C VAL A 43 37.21 -21.06 -47.37
N SER A 44 36.45 -21.80 -46.56
CA SER A 44 35.79 -21.26 -45.38
C SER A 44 36.38 -21.83 -44.11
N ILE A 45 36.40 -21.01 -43.06
CA ILE A 45 36.66 -21.43 -41.69
C ILE A 45 35.44 -21.02 -40.87
N VAL A 46 34.90 -21.94 -40.08
CA VAL A 46 33.83 -21.66 -39.13
C VAL A 46 34.44 -21.50 -37.75
N VAL A 47 34.15 -20.38 -37.09
CA VAL A 47 34.57 -20.09 -35.71
C VAL A 47 33.34 -20.16 -34.81
N PRO A 48 33.21 -21.23 -33.99
CA PRO A 48 32.19 -21.30 -32.95
C PRO A 48 32.55 -20.38 -31.78
N ILE A 49 31.59 -19.57 -31.34
CA ILE A 49 31.70 -18.76 -30.11
C ILE A 49 30.59 -19.20 -29.16
N GLN A 50 30.99 -19.80 -28.04
CA GLN A 50 30.08 -20.19 -26.98
C GLN A 50 29.81 -19.00 -26.05
N ILE A 51 28.54 -18.78 -25.70
CA ILE A 51 28.11 -17.76 -24.75
C ILE A 51 27.72 -18.44 -23.45
N ASP A 52 28.56 -18.27 -22.44
CA ASP A 52 28.28 -18.76 -21.09
C ASP A 52 27.63 -17.65 -20.26
N TYR A 53 26.31 -17.72 -20.10
CA TYR A 53 25.54 -16.79 -19.27
C TYR A 53 24.87 -17.55 -18.11
N SER A 54 25.10 -17.07 -16.90
CA SER A 54 24.49 -17.58 -15.67
C SER A 54 24.05 -16.42 -14.78
N ASN A 55 22.94 -16.59 -14.07
CA ASN A 55 22.37 -15.61 -13.16
C ASN A 55 21.57 -16.31 -12.06
N ALA A 56 21.97 -16.13 -10.82
CA ALA A 56 21.27 -16.55 -9.62
C ALA A 56 20.31 -15.41 -9.21
N PRO A 57 19.03 -15.70 -8.92
CA PRO A 57 18.11 -14.65 -8.52
C PRO A 57 18.48 -14.07 -7.15
N PRO A 58 18.25 -12.76 -6.94
CA PRO A 58 18.53 -12.15 -5.65
C PRO A 58 17.58 -12.67 -4.57
N ALA A 59 18.04 -12.61 -3.32
CA ALA A 59 17.27 -12.90 -2.12
C ALA A 59 16.74 -11.60 -1.50
N LEU A 60 15.44 -11.53 -1.24
CA LEU A 60 14.79 -10.42 -0.53
C LEU A 60 14.46 -10.85 0.90
N THR A 61 14.97 -10.13 1.89
CA THR A 61 14.61 -10.30 3.30
C THR A 61 14.06 -9.01 3.88
N THR A 62 13.18 -9.13 4.88
CA THR A 62 12.44 -7.98 5.44
C THR A 62 12.17 -8.17 6.92
N THR A 63 11.96 -7.08 7.66
CA THR A 63 11.44 -7.12 9.04
C THR A 63 9.92 -7.12 9.12
N PHE A 64 9.21 -7.23 7.99
CA PHE A 64 7.77 -7.47 8.02
C PHE A 64 7.46 -8.83 8.68
N PRO A 65 6.27 -8.98 9.29
CA PRO A 65 5.82 -10.28 9.75
C PRO A 65 5.89 -11.34 8.63
N PRO A 66 6.31 -12.57 8.97
CA PRO A 66 6.40 -13.65 8.00
C PRO A 66 5.00 -13.99 7.44
N LEU A 67 4.98 -14.65 6.28
CA LEU A 67 3.72 -15.23 5.80
C LEU A 67 3.30 -16.38 6.70
N VAL A 68 1.99 -16.44 6.96
CA VAL A 68 1.38 -17.58 7.67
C VAL A 68 1.17 -18.75 6.70
N SER A 69 0.85 -18.44 5.44
CA SER A 69 0.72 -19.40 4.33
C SER A 69 1.03 -18.74 2.98
N THR A 70 1.19 -19.54 1.93
CA THR A 70 1.47 -19.07 0.56
C THR A 70 0.41 -18.13 0.00
N ASP A 71 -0.84 -18.27 0.45
CA ASP A 71 -1.99 -17.48 -0.02
C ASP A 71 -2.34 -16.32 0.92
N SER A 72 -1.63 -16.22 2.06
CA SER A 72 -1.85 -15.14 3.02
C SER A 72 -1.19 -13.84 2.57
N VAL A 73 -1.82 -12.71 2.93
CA VAL A 73 -1.21 -11.38 2.80
C VAL A 73 -0.90 -10.88 4.19
N THR A 74 0.33 -10.40 4.42
CA THR A 74 0.69 -9.74 5.67
C THR A 74 -0.13 -8.45 5.81
N VAL A 75 -0.87 -8.33 6.90
CA VAL A 75 -1.65 -7.13 7.24
C VAL A 75 -1.03 -6.45 8.46
N ILE A 76 -0.66 -5.19 8.31
CA ILE A 76 -0.19 -4.34 9.40
C ILE A 76 -1.35 -3.45 9.84
N ARG A 77 -1.71 -3.54 11.11
CA ARG A 77 -2.79 -2.77 11.73
C ARG A 77 -2.22 -1.81 12.76
N LEU A 78 -2.57 -0.54 12.66
CA LEU A 78 -2.16 0.48 13.62
C LEU A 78 -3.36 1.33 14.06
N PRO A 79 -3.39 1.82 15.31
CA PRO A 79 -4.32 2.89 15.69
C PRO A 79 -4.02 4.17 14.90
N LEU A 80 -5.00 5.07 14.82
CA LEU A 80 -4.83 6.39 14.20
C LEU A 80 -3.68 7.16 14.88
N GLY A 81 -2.79 7.74 14.08
CA GLY A 81 -1.54 8.39 14.51
C GLY A 81 -0.38 7.43 14.76
N GLY A 82 -0.59 6.12 14.66
CA GLY A 82 0.46 5.11 14.83
C GLY A 82 1.53 5.21 13.74
N ILE A 83 2.76 4.81 14.08
CA ILE A 83 3.89 4.79 13.16
C ILE A 83 4.39 3.35 13.04
N TYR A 84 4.61 2.91 11.81
CA TYR A 84 5.22 1.62 11.50
C TYR A 84 6.49 1.81 10.68
N GLU A 85 7.53 1.06 11.02
CA GLU A 85 8.80 1.05 10.29
C GLU A 85 9.21 -0.39 9.99
N ALA A 86 9.76 -0.60 8.79
CA ALA A 86 10.32 -1.88 8.38
C ALA A 86 11.59 -1.68 7.55
N ALA A 87 12.55 -2.58 7.73
CA ALA A 87 13.75 -2.66 6.92
C ALA A 87 13.60 -3.78 5.88
N LEU A 88 14.14 -3.52 4.69
CA LEU A 88 14.27 -4.49 3.61
C LEU A 88 15.75 -4.58 3.21
N SER A 89 16.21 -5.78 2.88
CA SER A 89 17.54 -5.99 2.30
C SER A 89 17.48 -6.98 1.14
N GLY A 90 18.27 -6.68 0.11
CA GLY A 90 18.55 -7.53 -1.01
C GLY A 90 19.99 -8.01 -0.96
N LEU A 91 20.21 -9.29 -1.24
CA LEU A 91 21.52 -9.90 -1.41
C LEU A 91 21.52 -10.68 -2.73
N ASP A 92 22.59 -10.53 -3.50
CA ASP A 92 22.80 -11.20 -4.77
C ASP A 92 24.20 -11.81 -4.79
N THR A 93 24.29 -13.10 -5.15
CA THR A 93 25.55 -13.85 -5.10
C THR A 93 26.46 -13.58 -6.28
N ASP A 94 25.91 -13.09 -7.39
CA ASP A 94 26.65 -12.76 -8.61
C ASP A 94 27.16 -11.31 -8.59
N ASN A 95 26.85 -10.58 -7.51
CA ASN A 95 27.13 -9.17 -7.33
C ASN A 95 26.48 -8.30 -8.41
N ASP A 96 25.25 -8.60 -8.81
CA ASP A 96 24.54 -7.78 -9.78
C ASP A 96 24.08 -6.43 -9.18
N PRO A 97 23.93 -5.36 -10.00
CA PRO A 97 23.33 -4.10 -9.54
C PRO A 97 21.87 -4.31 -9.13
N LEU A 98 21.57 -4.02 -7.87
CA LEU A 98 20.26 -4.20 -7.26
C LEU A 98 19.51 -2.88 -7.06
N ALA A 99 18.22 -2.89 -7.37
CA ALA A 99 17.28 -1.82 -7.10
C ALA A 99 16.11 -2.30 -6.24
N LEU A 100 15.87 -1.61 -5.12
CA LEU A 100 14.69 -1.76 -4.29
C LEU A 100 13.67 -0.66 -4.63
N MET A 101 12.41 -1.07 -4.78
CA MET A 101 11.29 -0.18 -5.11
C MET A 101 10.07 -0.52 -4.26
N ALA A 102 9.22 0.46 -4.01
CA ALA A 102 7.93 0.29 -3.35
C ALA A 102 6.86 1.07 -4.13
N GLU A 103 5.76 0.40 -4.45
CA GLU A 103 4.66 0.97 -5.24
C GLU A 103 3.32 0.71 -4.54
N GLY A 104 2.53 1.77 -4.34
CA GLY A 104 1.16 1.65 -3.86
C GLY A 104 0.24 1.18 -4.98
N ARG A 105 -0.67 0.24 -4.71
CA ARG A 105 -1.67 -0.19 -5.68
C ARG A 105 -2.79 0.84 -5.78
N GLY A 106 -2.72 1.68 -6.82
CA GLY A 106 -3.74 2.71 -7.09
C GLY A 106 -3.59 3.99 -6.27
N PHE A 107 -2.45 4.19 -5.60
CA PHE A 107 -2.19 5.40 -4.81
C PHE A 107 -0.70 5.75 -4.76
N GLU A 108 -0.42 7.04 -4.58
CA GLU A 108 0.92 7.55 -4.29
C GLU A 108 1.28 7.32 -2.81
N LEU A 109 2.44 6.74 -2.53
CA LEU A 109 2.87 6.42 -1.16
C LEU A 109 2.81 7.65 -0.24
N ALA A 110 3.36 8.78 -0.70
CA ALA A 110 3.40 10.01 0.08
C ALA A 110 2.00 10.54 0.44
N ALA A 111 1.02 10.35 -0.45
CA ALA A 111 -0.37 10.77 -0.21
C ALA A 111 -1.08 9.89 0.85
N ALA A 112 -0.55 8.70 1.14
CA ALA A 112 -1.03 7.77 2.16
C ALA A 112 -0.16 7.78 3.44
N GLY A 113 0.66 8.82 3.64
CA GLY A 113 1.55 8.92 4.81
C GLY A 113 2.69 7.91 4.81
N MET A 114 3.03 7.34 3.64
CA MET A 114 4.09 6.35 3.48
C MET A 114 5.34 6.96 2.85
N SER A 115 6.51 6.50 3.28
CA SER A 115 7.79 6.82 2.66
C SER A 115 8.65 5.56 2.51
N PHE A 116 9.45 5.55 1.44
CA PHE A 116 10.36 4.47 1.14
C PHE A 116 11.71 5.05 0.71
N VAL A 117 12.78 4.71 1.42
CA VAL A 117 14.11 5.25 1.20
C VAL A 117 15.05 4.10 0.84
N PRO A 118 15.28 3.83 -0.46
CA PRO A 118 16.22 2.80 -0.89
C PRO A 118 17.67 3.30 -0.90
N ARG A 119 18.60 2.39 -0.62
CA ARG A 119 20.03 2.49 -0.81
C ARG A 119 20.45 1.33 -1.70
N ASN A 120 20.41 1.60 -3.00
CA ASN A 120 20.75 0.64 -4.05
C ASN A 120 22.26 0.47 -4.16
N GLY A 121 22.68 -0.72 -4.58
CA GLY A 121 24.10 -1.08 -4.66
C GLY A 121 24.31 -2.35 -5.46
N THR A 122 25.58 -2.72 -5.61
CA THR A 122 26.02 -3.91 -6.33
C THR A 122 26.15 -5.06 -5.34
N GLY A 123 25.52 -6.20 -5.62
CA GLY A 123 25.45 -7.37 -4.73
C GLY A 123 24.60 -7.18 -3.47
N THR A 124 24.39 -5.95 -3.02
CA THR A 124 23.55 -5.64 -1.86
C THR A 124 22.72 -4.37 -2.09
N ALA A 125 21.51 -4.37 -1.55
CA ALA A 125 20.66 -3.18 -1.45
C ALA A 125 19.93 -3.18 -0.12
N THR A 126 19.67 -2.00 0.45
CA THR A 126 18.86 -1.86 1.68
C THR A 126 17.79 -0.81 1.48
N ALA A 127 16.69 -0.88 2.22
CA ALA A 127 15.69 0.17 2.22
C ALA A 127 14.97 0.26 3.56
N THR A 128 14.56 1.48 3.92
CA THR A 128 13.66 1.73 5.05
C THR A 128 12.30 2.12 4.53
N PHE A 129 11.27 1.38 4.92
CA PHE A 129 9.88 1.75 4.75
C PHE A 129 9.34 2.34 6.05
N ARG A 130 8.57 3.42 5.94
CA ARG A 130 7.90 4.04 7.09
C ARG A 130 6.47 4.43 6.70
N TRP A 131 5.53 4.21 7.60
CA TRP A 131 4.13 4.58 7.42
C TRP A 131 3.58 5.27 8.67
N VAL A 132 2.88 6.38 8.48
CA VAL A 132 2.06 7.04 9.50
C VAL A 132 0.59 6.74 9.21
N ALA A 133 -0.08 6.08 10.15
CA ALA A 133 -1.48 5.72 10.04
C ALA A 133 -2.38 6.94 10.26
N ASP A 134 -2.69 7.68 9.21
CA ASP A 134 -3.56 8.86 9.26
C ASP A 134 -4.95 8.60 8.64
N CYS A 135 -5.79 9.64 8.58
CA CYS A 135 -7.11 9.51 7.99
C CYS A 135 -7.12 9.35 6.47
N GLN A 136 -6.03 9.71 5.77
CA GLN A 136 -5.90 9.41 4.35
C GLN A 136 -5.72 7.91 4.11
N ALA A 137 -5.30 7.16 5.12
CA ALA A 137 -5.23 5.71 5.07
C ALA A 137 -6.56 4.99 5.33
N VAL A 138 -7.59 5.70 5.82
CA VAL A 138 -8.96 5.19 5.98
C VAL A 138 -9.73 5.43 4.68
N ARG A 139 -9.33 4.73 3.61
CA ARG A 139 -9.99 4.80 2.30
C ARG A 139 -10.82 3.54 2.02
N PRO A 140 -11.80 3.59 1.09
CA PRO A 140 -12.53 2.40 0.66
C PRO A 140 -11.62 1.32 0.08
N GLU A 141 -10.56 1.73 -0.58
CA GLU A 141 -9.55 0.85 -1.16
C GLU A 141 -8.48 0.51 -0.13
N ALA A 142 -8.13 -0.78 -0.03
CA ALA A 142 -7.13 -1.23 0.92
C ALA A 142 -5.73 -0.78 0.50
N LEU A 143 -5.00 -0.11 1.39
CA LEU A 143 -3.62 0.31 1.16
C LEU A 143 -2.69 -0.90 1.02
N SER A 144 -2.45 -1.32 -0.22
CA SER A 144 -1.58 -2.44 -0.55
C SER A 144 -0.32 -1.93 -1.23
N VAL A 145 0.84 -2.21 -0.65
CA VAL A 145 2.15 -1.82 -1.21
C VAL A 145 2.85 -3.05 -1.74
N VAL A 146 3.37 -2.94 -2.97
CA VAL A 146 4.23 -3.95 -3.60
C VAL A 146 5.68 -3.49 -3.47
N PHE A 147 6.45 -4.22 -2.67
CA PHE A 147 7.89 -4.05 -2.58
C PHE A 147 8.55 -4.97 -3.60
N THR A 148 9.44 -4.42 -4.42
CA THR A 148 10.14 -5.17 -5.48
C THR A 148 11.64 -5.02 -5.30
N LEU A 149 12.35 -6.15 -5.28
CA LEU A 149 13.80 -6.21 -5.47
C LEU A 149 14.06 -6.69 -6.88
N ARG A 150 14.82 -5.91 -7.66
CA ARG A 150 15.14 -6.21 -9.05
C ARG A 150 16.62 -5.98 -9.32
N GLU A 151 17.26 -6.98 -9.91
CA GLU A 151 18.61 -6.92 -10.46
C GLU A 151 18.62 -6.33 -11.88
N THR A 152 19.77 -5.82 -12.32
CA THR A 152 19.98 -5.31 -13.69
C THR A 152 20.87 -6.27 -14.48
N THR A 153 20.25 -7.28 -15.07
CA THR A 153 20.95 -8.36 -15.80
C THR A 153 20.26 -8.63 -17.13
N CYS A 154 20.78 -9.58 -17.92
CA CYS A 154 20.14 -9.94 -19.18
C CYS A 154 18.79 -10.65 -18.99
N ARG A 155 18.62 -11.45 -17.92
CA ARG A 155 17.37 -12.15 -17.59
C ARG A 155 17.01 -11.93 -16.12
N PRO A 156 16.52 -10.74 -15.75
CA PRO A 156 16.29 -10.39 -14.35
C PRO A 156 15.11 -11.17 -13.75
N GLN A 157 15.26 -11.64 -12.51
CA GLN A 157 14.29 -12.43 -11.78
C GLN A 157 13.82 -11.67 -10.52
N PRO A 158 12.88 -10.70 -10.66
CA PRO A 158 12.51 -9.83 -9.55
C PRO A 158 11.80 -10.60 -8.43
N ARG A 159 12.12 -10.24 -7.18
CA ARG A 159 11.41 -10.70 -5.99
C ARG A 159 10.39 -9.66 -5.56
N ARG A 160 9.18 -10.10 -5.22
CA ARG A 160 8.07 -9.24 -4.81
C ARG A 160 7.53 -9.62 -3.46
N ARG A 161 7.16 -8.61 -2.68
CA ARG A 161 6.48 -8.74 -1.39
C ARG A 161 5.30 -7.78 -1.35
N VAL A 162 4.10 -8.29 -1.07
CA VAL A 162 2.90 -7.46 -0.91
C VAL A 162 2.54 -7.38 0.56
N VAL A 163 2.32 -6.16 1.06
CA VAL A 163 1.87 -5.90 2.44
C VAL A 163 0.66 -4.98 2.40
N ARG A 164 -0.36 -5.30 3.19
CA ARG A 164 -1.56 -4.50 3.37
C ARG A 164 -1.48 -3.71 4.66
N PHE A 165 -1.86 -2.44 4.62
CA PHE A 165 -1.84 -1.53 5.76
C PHE A 165 -3.25 -1.06 6.08
N GLU A 166 -3.62 -1.09 7.35
CA GLU A 166 -4.96 -0.77 7.83
C GLU A 166 -4.88 0.09 9.10
N VAL A 167 -5.66 1.17 9.12
CA VAL A 167 -5.90 1.90 10.36
C VAL A 167 -7.01 1.19 11.13
N MET A 168 -6.76 0.89 12.40
CA MET A 168 -7.73 0.28 13.29
C MET A 168 -8.85 1.27 13.57
N ALA A 169 -10.05 0.95 13.09
CA ALA A 169 -11.25 1.68 13.48
C ALA A 169 -11.55 1.44 14.98
N PRO A 170 -12.15 2.41 15.67
CA PRO A 170 -12.64 2.22 17.02
C PRO A 170 -13.67 1.07 17.05
N GLU A 171 -13.63 0.24 18.10
CA GLU A 171 -14.63 -0.81 18.27
C GLU A 171 -16.03 -0.20 18.41
N GLU A 172 -16.96 -0.66 17.57
CA GLU A 172 -18.36 -0.29 17.70
C GLU A 172 -19.03 -1.14 18.79
N ARG A 173 -19.48 -0.50 19.86
CA ARG A 173 -20.34 -1.12 20.87
C ARG A 173 -21.81 -0.82 20.56
N PRO A 174 -22.75 -1.67 21.02
CA PRO A 174 -24.18 -1.37 20.91
C PRO A 174 -24.50 0.00 21.53
N PHE A 175 -25.08 0.89 20.73
CA PHE A 175 -25.51 2.21 21.17
C PHE A 175 -26.63 2.08 22.20
N GLN A 176 -26.41 2.57 23.42
CA GLN A 176 -27.31 2.43 24.57
C GLN A 176 -27.53 3.79 25.25
N PRO A 177 -28.19 4.74 24.58
CA PRO A 177 -28.45 6.04 25.17
C PRO A 177 -29.45 5.95 26.32
N VAL A 178 -29.43 6.94 27.21
CA VAL A 178 -30.49 7.09 28.20
C VAL A 178 -31.82 7.32 27.50
N ASN A 179 -32.88 6.68 27.97
CA ASN A 179 -34.22 6.72 27.39
C ASN A 179 -35.21 7.53 28.24
N ILE A 180 -34.77 8.08 29.38
CA ILE A 180 -35.56 8.89 30.29
C ILE A 180 -34.68 9.98 30.92
N ILE A 181 -35.25 11.17 31.06
CA ILE A 181 -34.69 12.29 31.82
C ILE A 181 -35.72 12.79 32.84
N THR A 182 -35.23 13.22 34.00
CA THR A 182 -35.99 13.76 35.12
C THR A 182 -35.40 15.11 35.52
N PRO A 183 -35.68 16.20 34.77
CA PRO A 183 -35.08 17.51 35.02
C PRO A 183 -35.70 18.16 36.28
N ASN A 184 -35.32 17.64 37.45
CA ASN A 184 -35.80 18.05 38.77
C ASN A 184 -34.69 18.70 39.63
N GLY A 185 -33.45 18.71 39.13
CA GLY A 185 -32.30 19.34 39.77
C GLY A 185 -31.61 18.47 40.83
N ASP A 186 -31.90 17.17 40.89
CA ASP A 186 -31.27 16.23 41.84
C ASP A 186 -29.92 15.68 41.36
N SER A 187 -29.43 16.15 40.20
CA SER A 187 -28.22 15.71 39.49
C SER A 187 -28.27 14.30 38.92
N ARG A 188 -29.44 13.65 38.90
CA ARG A 188 -29.65 12.29 38.36
C ARG A 188 -30.60 12.32 37.18
N ASN A 189 -30.09 11.91 36.02
CA ASN A 189 -30.84 11.92 34.76
C ASN A 189 -31.49 13.28 34.42
N ASP A 190 -30.97 14.39 34.95
CA ASP A 190 -31.52 15.72 34.69
C ASP A 190 -31.45 16.10 33.20
N VAL A 191 -30.46 15.57 32.49
CA VAL A 191 -30.15 15.95 31.10
C VAL A 191 -29.94 14.75 30.20
N PHE A 192 -30.36 14.90 28.95
CA PHE A 192 -30.02 14.01 27.86
C PHE A 192 -28.66 14.42 27.31
N THR A 193 -27.73 13.48 27.33
CA THR A 193 -26.37 13.64 26.79
C THR A 193 -25.90 12.31 26.21
N LEU A 194 -24.93 12.35 25.31
CA LEU A 194 -24.37 11.18 24.64
C LEU A 194 -22.89 11.04 24.99
N ASP A 195 -22.60 10.89 26.27
CA ASP A 195 -21.25 10.54 26.72
C ASP A 195 -20.89 9.14 26.21
N ASN A 196 -19.72 9.03 25.57
CA ASN A 196 -19.17 7.79 25.06
C ASN A 196 -19.02 6.72 26.15
N THR A 197 -18.86 7.10 27.43
CA THR A 197 -18.68 6.14 28.54
C THR A 197 -19.97 5.41 28.93
N LYS A 198 -21.14 6.07 28.78
CA LYS A 198 -22.44 5.51 29.21
C LYS A 198 -23.31 5.10 28.04
N SER A 199 -23.29 5.88 26.96
CA SER A 199 -24.21 5.70 25.83
C SER A 199 -23.62 4.90 24.66
N ASN A 200 -22.33 4.60 24.68
CA ASN A 200 -21.61 3.94 23.58
C ASN A 200 -21.83 4.65 22.22
N LEU A 201 -21.96 5.99 22.22
CA LEU A 201 -22.00 6.72 20.96
C LEU A 201 -20.63 6.56 20.26
N PRO A 202 -20.56 6.09 19.01
CA PRO A 202 -19.28 5.88 18.35
C PRO A 202 -18.45 7.17 18.32
N PRO A 203 -17.16 7.13 18.67
CA PRO A 203 -16.31 8.31 18.67
C PRO A 203 -16.14 8.85 17.25
N ASP A 204 -15.77 10.13 17.15
CA ASP A 204 -15.36 10.70 15.87
C ASP A 204 -14.08 9.99 15.39
N PHE A 205 -14.06 9.56 14.13
CA PHE A 205 -12.95 8.87 13.50
C PHE A 205 -12.88 9.22 12.01
N CYS A 206 -11.92 10.06 11.63
CA CYS A 206 -11.73 10.49 10.23
C CYS A 206 -13.02 11.06 9.63
N ASP A 207 -13.54 10.48 8.54
CA ASP A 207 -14.79 10.93 7.90
C ASP A 207 -16.06 10.44 8.62
N PHE A 208 -15.91 9.71 9.72
CA PHE A 208 -17.00 9.29 10.59
C PHE A 208 -17.07 10.21 11.81
N ARG A 209 -17.74 11.36 11.68
CA ARG A 209 -17.86 12.37 12.73
C ARG A 209 -19.32 12.65 13.05
N PHE A 210 -19.60 13.04 14.29
CA PHE A 210 -20.90 13.56 14.66
C PHE A 210 -21.23 14.79 13.80
N ALA A 211 -22.38 14.77 13.13
CA ALA A 211 -22.79 15.87 12.25
C ALA A 211 -23.94 16.68 12.86
N ASN A 212 -24.95 16.01 13.40
CA ASN A 212 -26.20 16.66 13.80
C ASN A 212 -26.95 15.82 14.83
N LEU A 213 -27.63 16.49 15.76
CA LEU A 213 -28.68 15.93 16.60
C LEU A 213 -29.92 16.81 16.44
N GLN A 214 -31.06 16.16 16.25
CA GLN A 214 -32.38 16.79 16.29
C GLN A 214 -33.27 16.05 17.28
N ILE A 215 -34.12 16.77 18.01
CA ILE A 215 -35.15 16.21 18.87
C ILE A 215 -36.51 16.72 18.41
N PHE A 216 -37.46 15.80 18.36
CA PHE A 216 -38.80 16.00 17.82
C PHE A 216 -39.86 15.65 18.88
N THR A 217 -41.00 16.33 18.79
CA THR A 217 -42.22 15.90 19.49
C THR A 217 -42.77 14.61 18.89
N ARG A 218 -43.77 14.02 19.55
CA ARG A 218 -44.51 12.86 19.03
C ARG A 218 -45.21 13.11 17.67
N TRP A 219 -45.43 14.36 17.31
CA TRP A 219 -46.05 14.76 16.04
C TRP A 219 -45.02 15.11 14.96
N GLY A 220 -43.73 14.94 15.23
CA GLY A 220 -42.66 15.21 14.27
C GLY A 220 -42.18 16.67 14.21
N ASN A 221 -42.64 17.53 15.12
CA ASN A 221 -42.15 18.91 15.19
C ASN A 221 -40.76 18.95 15.83
N ARG A 222 -39.77 19.54 15.17
CA ARG A 222 -38.41 19.71 15.71
C ARG A 222 -38.39 20.78 16.79
N ILE A 223 -37.97 20.42 17.99
CA ILE A 223 -37.93 21.30 19.18
C ILE A 223 -36.51 21.62 19.65
N TYR A 224 -35.52 20.81 19.24
CA TYR A 224 -34.11 21.04 19.56
C TYR A 224 -33.25 20.59 18.38
N GLN A 225 -32.16 21.31 18.15
CA GLN A 225 -31.15 20.94 17.18
C GLN A 225 -29.78 21.42 17.63
N THR A 226 -28.75 20.61 17.40
CA THR A 226 -27.37 20.98 17.68
C THR A 226 -26.41 20.20 16.80
N THR A 227 -25.28 20.84 16.45
CA THR A 227 -24.11 20.17 15.86
C THR A 227 -23.02 19.93 16.90
N ASN A 228 -23.24 20.35 18.15
CA ASN A 228 -22.31 20.10 19.24
C ASN A 228 -22.50 18.67 19.78
N ARG A 229 -21.47 17.84 19.64
CA ARG A 229 -21.44 16.46 20.17
C ARG A 229 -21.57 16.41 21.69
N THR A 230 -21.03 17.39 22.41
CA THR A 230 -21.07 17.48 23.89
C THR A 230 -22.30 18.21 24.40
N PHE A 231 -23.41 18.15 23.66
CA PHE A 231 -24.66 18.78 24.07
C PHE A 231 -25.18 18.22 25.40
N SER A 232 -26.01 19.04 26.03
CA SER A 232 -26.77 18.71 27.22
C SER A 232 -28.17 19.29 27.03
N TRP A 233 -29.20 18.44 27.11
CA TRP A 233 -30.59 18.84 26.92
C TRP A 233 -31.44 18.42 28.12
N ASP A 234 -31.94 19.39 28.87
CA ASP A 234 -32.76 19.24 30.07
C ASP A 234 -34.27 19.12 29.77
N GLY A 235 -34.65 18.94 28.50
CA GLY A 235 -36.04 18.97 28.07
C GLY A 235 -36.53 20.33 27.58
N GLY A 236 -35.80 21.43 27.81
CA GLY A 236 -36.12 22.76 27.30
C GLY A 236 -37.52 23.27 27.69
N GLY A 237 -37.99 22.91 28.90
CA GLY A 237 -39.32 23.28 29.40
C GLY A 237 -40.49 22.51 28.80
N GLN A 238 -40.24 21.54 27.91
CA GLN A 238 -41.30 20.77 27.25
C GLN A 238 -42.10 19.90 28.24
N PRO A 239 -43.40 19.63 28.01
CA PRO A 239 -44.21 18.80 28.90
C PRO A 239 -43.65 17.38 29.08
N ALA A 240 -44.04 16.74 30.19
CA ALA A 240 -43.76 15.32 30.39
C ALA A 240 -44.36 14.50 29.23
N GLY A 241 -43.59 13.54 28.73
CA GLY A 241 -43.98 12.76 27.55
C GLY A 241 -42.79 12.21 26.77
N ALA A 242 -43.10 11.51 25.68
CA ALA A 242 -42.10 10.91 24.81
C ALA A 242 -41.69 11.87 23.69
N TYR A 243 -40.39 12.00 23.49
CA TYR A 243 -39.73 12.74 22.43
C TYR A 243 -38.83 11.80 21.64
N PHE A 244 -38.53 12.15 20.40
CA PHE A 244 -37.75 11.31 19.50
C PHE A 244 -36.50 12.05 19.06
N TYR A 245 -35.35 11.40 19.10
CA TYR A 245 -34.11 11.99 18.59
C TYR A 245 -33.69 11.35 17.27
N LEU A 246 -32.99 12.13 16.46
CA LEU A 246 -32.25 11.70 15.28
C LEU A 246 -30.82 12.23 15.39
N ILE A 247 -29.85 11.32 15.42
CA ILE A 247 -28.42 11.61 15.37
C ILE A 247 -27.92 11.23 14.00
N GLU A 248 -27.15 12.09 13.37
CA GLU A 248 -26.56 11.88 12.06
C GLU A 248 -25.03 12.03 12.15
N PHE A 249 -24.31 11.13 11.48
CA PHE A 249 -22.87 11.21 11.27
C PHE A 249 -22.57 11.62 9.82
N THR A 250 -21.39 12.18 9.61
CA THR A 250 -20.94 12.68 8.29
C THR A 250 -20.85 11.60 7.22
N ASN A 251 -20.67 10.33 7.60
CA ASN A 251 -20.70 9.19 6.67
C ASN A 251 -22.12 8.69 6.34
N GLY A 252 -23.16 9.37 6.81
CA GLY A 252 -24.56 9.01 6.59
C GLY A 252 -25.14 8.02 7.60
N LYS A 253 -24.37 7.50 8.55
CA LYS A 253 -24.90 6.65 9.63
C LYS A 253 -25.86 7.46 10.51
N LYS A 254 -27.00 6.85 10.86
CA LYS A 254 -28.06 7.48 11.65
C LYS A 254 -28.42 6.64 12.86
N TYR A 255 -28.63 7.30 13.99
CA TYR A 255 -29.19 6.69 15.21
C TYR A 255 -30.51 7.38 15.55
N ARG A 256 -31.50 6.59 15.95
CA ARG A 256 -32.83 7.07 16.30
C ARG A 256 -33.35 6.33 17.51
N GLY A 257 -34.15 7.01 18.31
CA GLY A 257 -34.81 6.42 19.46
C GLY A 257 -35.69 7.43 20.17
N ALA A 258 -36.21 7.00 21.32
CA ALA A 258 -37.05 7.83 22.16
C ALA A 258 -36.30 8.25 23.43
N VAL A 259 -36.62 9.43 23.91
CA VAL A 259 -36.26 9.94 25.24
C VAL A 259 -37.53 10.45 25.90
N THR A 260 -37.79 10.01 27.13
CA THR A 260 -38.97 10.39 27.90
C THR A 260 -38.62 11.49 28.88
N ILE A 261 -39.39 12.57 28.93
CA ILE A 261 -39.33 13.54 30.02
C ILE A 261 -40.31 13.08 31.10
N ALA A 262 -39.80 12.77 32.28
CA ALA A 262 -40.58 12.54 33.49
C ALA A 262 -40.37 13.70 34.48
N ARG A 263 -41.38 14.00 35.29
CA ARG A 263 -41.34 15.03 36.34
C ARG A 263 -41.89 14.46 37.62
#